data_AF-A0A529QLM1-F1
#
_entry.id   AF-A0A529QLM1-F1
#
_cell.length_a   1.000
_cell.length_b   1.000
_cell.length_c   1.000
_cell.angle_alpha   90.00
_cell.angle_beta   90.00
_cell.angle_gamma   90.00
#
_symmetry.space_group_name_H-M   'P 1'
#
loop_
_entity.id
_entity.type
_entity.pdbx_description
1 polymer ?
#
loop_
_entity_poly.entity_id
_entity_poly.type
_entity_poly.pdbx_seq_one_letter_code
_entity_poly.pdbx_strand_id
1 'polypeptide(L)'
;LRTVHAGEPQQTVPFVRPGGDILLKVEGWPKVERVLQMIDAIEAIGIDPGDVSPDHWRHVHNRMAAGEQPRSYTAQHHKAFLLRRRAGS
;
A
#
# COMPACT_ATOMS: atom_id res chain seq x y z
N LEU A 1 20.83 -14.52 -5.97
CA LEU A 1 19.93 -15.69 -5.83
C LEU A 1 19.33 -15.63 -4.43
N ARG A 2 18.06 -15.26 -4.29
CA ARG A 2 17.35 -15.26 -3.01
C ARG A 2 16.03 -15.99 -3.21
N THR A 3 15.88 -17.09 -2.48
CA THR A 3 14.85 -18.11 -2.63
C THR A 3 13.53 -17.60 -2.07
N VAL A 4 12.52 -17.45 -2.94
CA VAL A 4 11.14 -17.13 -2.56
C VAL A 4 10.44 -18.41 -2.10
N HIS A 5 9.80 -18.35 -0.93
CA HIS A 5 8.93 -19.42 -0.44
C HIS A 5 7.70 -19.55 -1.35
N ALA A 6 7.38 -20.78 -1.75
CA ALA A 6 6.22 -21.11 -2.58
C ALA A 6 4.93 -21.06 -1.76
N GLY A 7 3.90 -20.34 -2.22
CA GLY A 7 2.54 -20.54 -1.71
C GLY A 7 1.54 -19.38 -1.76
N GLU A 8 1.92 -18.15 -2.12
CA GLU A 8 0.93 -17.06 -2.18
C GLU A 8 0.24 -16.99 -3.57
N PRO A 9 -1.09 -16.79 -3.63
CA PRO A 9 -1.83 -16.73 -4.88
C PRO A 9 -1.41 -15.51 -5.70
N GLN A 10 -0.54 -15.75 -6.68
CA GLN A 10 -0.12 -14.76 -7.67
C GLN A 10 -1.22 -14.63 -8.73
N GLN A 11 -2.00 -13.56 -8.66
CA GLN A 11 -2.89 -13.19 -9.77
C GLN A 11 -2.06 -12.50 -10.84
N THR A 12 -1.80 -13.20 -11.94
CA THR A 12 -1.09 -12.67 -13.10
C THR A 12 -2.03 -11.74 -13.86
N VAL A 13 -1.89 -10.43 -13.63
CA VAL A 13 -2.51 -9.41 -14.46
C VAL A 13 -1.59 -9.18 -15.66
N PRO A 14 -2.08 -9.27 -16.91
CA PRO A 14 -1.27 -8.95 -18.09
C PRO A 14 -0.74 -7.51 -17.93
N PHE A 15 0.56 -7.30 -18.22
CA PHE A 15 1.35 -6.06 -18.04
C PHE A 15 2.08 -5.86 -16.69
N VAL A 16 1.90 -6.71 -15.69
CA VAL A 16 2.74 -6.66 -14.48
C VAL A 16 3.94 -7.60 -14.67
N ARG A 17 5.16 -7.05 -14.63
CA ARG A 17 6.39 -7.86 -14.62
C ARG A 17 6.34 -8.83 -13.43
N PRO A 18 6.85 -10.06 -13.55
CA PRO A 18 6.96 -10.96 -12.40
C PRO A 18 7.72 -10.24 -11.28
N GLY A 19 7.08 -10.07 -10.12
CA GLY A 19 7.61 -9.34 -8.96
C GLY A 19 6.82 -8.09 -8.54
N GLY A 20 5.74 -7.72 -9.22
CA GLY A 20 4.81 -6.69 -8.75
C GLY A 20 3.72 -7.26 -7.85
N ASP A 21 3.65 -6.81 -6.60
CA ASP A 21 2.56 -7.14 -5.68
C ASP A 21 1.41 -6.12 -5.83
N ILE A 22 0.18 -6.62 -6.00
CA ILE A 22 -1.02 -5.76 -5.94
C ILE A 22 -1.31 -5.47 -4.47
N LEU A 23 -0.96 -4.27 -4.01
CA LEU A 23 -1.15 -3.86 -2.62
C LEU A 23 -2.56 -3.31 -2.34
N LEU A 24 -3.20 -2.76 -3.37
CA LEU A 24 -4.52 -2.15 -3.30
C LEU A 24 -5.22 -2.32 -4.65
N LYS A 25 -6.37 -3.00 -4.66
CA LYS A 25 -7.29 -3.03 -5.80
C LYS A 25 -8.62 -2.45 -5.35
N VAL A 26 -9.10 -1.43 -6.05
CA VAL A 26 -10.37 -0.77 -5.72
C VAL A 26 -11.21 -0.61 -6.97
N GLU A 27 -12.49 -0.95 -6.86
CA GLU A 27 -13.48 -0.86 -7.92
C GLU A 27 -14.69 -0.07 -7.41
N GLY A 28 -15.29 0.72 -8.30
CA GLY A 28 -16.44 1.58 -8.00
C GLY A 28 -16.05 2.98 -7.52
N TRP A 29 -16.72 3.98 -8.09
CA TRP A 29 -16.39 5.40 -7.91
C TRP A 29 -16.26 5.86 -6.44
N PRO A 30 -17.19 5.51 -5.51
CA PRO A 30 -17.07 5.97 -4.12
C PRO A 30 -15.81 5.46 -3.40
N LYS A 31 -15.38 4.25 -3.71
CA LYS A 31 -14.15 3.69 -3.12
C LYS A 31 -12.90 4.29 -3.78
N VAL A 32 -12.95 4.53 -5.10
CA VAL A 32 -11.87 5.19 -5.84
C VAL A 32 -11.64 6.61 -5.32
N GLU A 33 -12.69 7.41 -5.19
CA GLU A 33 -12.62 8.77 -4.66
C GLU A 33 -11.96 8.80 -3.27
N ARG A 34 -12.34 7.85 -2.40
CA ARG A 34 -11.76 7.76 -1.06
C ARG A 34 -10.28 7.38 -1.07
N VAL A 35 -9.83 6.58 -2.02
CA VAL A 35 -8.39 6.30 -2.23
C VAL A 35 -7.65 7.53 -2.73
N LEU A 36 -8.22 8.27 -3.67
CA LEU A 36 -7.62 9.52 -4.17
C LEU A 36 -7.47 10.54 -3.03
N GLN A 37 -8.50 10.71 -2.19
CA GLN A 37 -8.41 11.59 -1.01
C GLN A 37 -7.29 11.17 -0.03
N MET A 38 -7.03 9.87 0.12
CA MET A 38 -5.92 9.38 0.94
C MET A 38 -4.57 9.68 0.31
N ILE A 39 -4.46 9.53 -1.02
CA ILE A 39 -3.27 9.90 -1.79
C ILE A 39 -3.00 11.40 -1.63
N ASP A 40 -4.01 12.24 -1.86
CA ASP A 40 -3.89 13.70 -1.69
C ASP A 40 -3.43 14.07 -0.27
N ALA A 41 -3.94 13.39 0.76
CA ALA A 41 -3.54 13.62 2.15
C ALA A 41 -2.08 13.21 2.43
N ILE A 42 -1.58 12.17 1.76
CA ILE A 42 -0.18 11.72 1.84
C ILE A 42 0.74 12.72 1.11
N GLU A 43 0.33 13.17 -0.08
CA GLU A 43 1.08 14.17 -0.85
C GLU A 43 1.13 15.52 -0.11
N ALA A 44 0.05 15.91 0.57
CA ALA A 44 -0.02 17.13 1.35
C ALA A 44 0.96 17.17 2.54
N ILE A 45 1.38 15.99 3.06
CA ILE A 45 2.44 15.89 4.08
C ILE A 45 3.84 15.71 3.47
N GLY A 46 3.98 15.88 2.15
CA GLY A 46 5.24 15.86 1.42
C GLY A 46 5.83 14.48 1.20
N ILE A 47 5.00 13.44 1.19
CA ILE A 47 5.41 12.05 1.00
C ILE A 47 4.95 11.57 -0.36
N ASP A 48 5.85 10.98 -1.13
CA ASP A 48 5.47 10.30 -2.37
C ASP A 48 4.64 9.04 -2.02
N PRO A 49 3.44 8.86 -2.59
CA PRO A 49 2.59 7.69 -2.33
C PRO A 49 3.27 6.34 -2.62
N GLY A 50 4.23 6.31 -3.54
CA GLY A 50 5.06 5.15 -3.85
C GLY A 50 6.11 4.84 -2.78
N ASP A 51 6.50 5.81 -1.95
CA ASP A 51 7.41 5.64 -0.81
C ASP A 51 6.69 5.25 0.50
N VAL A 52 5.36 5.21 0.48
CA VAL A 52 4.54 4.77 1.62
C VAL A 52 4.75 3.27 1.87
N SER A 53 4.69 2.90 3.15
CA SER A 53 4.81 1.50 3.56
C SER A 53 3.81 0.60 2.83
N PRO A 54 4.25 -0.54 2.22
CA PRO A 54 3.33 -1.52 1.64
C PRO A 54 2.28 -2.03 2.63
N ASP A 55 2.62 -2.14 3.92
CA ASP A 55 1.69 -2.56 4.97
C ASP A 55 0.56 -1.55 5.19
N HIS A 56 0.83 -0.27 4.95
CA HIS A 56 -0.20 0.76 5.02
C HIS A 56 -1.21 0.58 3.88
N TRP A 57 -0.74 0.33 2.65
CA TRP A 57 -1.63 0.07 1.52
C TRP A 57 -2.48 -1.20 1.73
N ARG A 58 -1.89 -2.27 2.29
CA ARG A 58 -2.65 -3.47 2.69
C ARG A 58 -3.70 -3.16 3.75
N HIS A 59 -3.37 -2.32 4.74
CA HIS A 59 -4.32 -1.88 5.75
C HIS A 59 -5.49 -1.10 5.13
N VAL A 60 -5.21 -0.18 4.21
CA VAL A 60 -6.22 0.58 3.47
C VAL A 60 -7.13 -0.38 2.69
N HIS A 61 -6.56 -1.32 1.94
CA HIS A 61 -7.32 -2.31 1.20
C HIS A 61 -8.26 -3.10 2.12
N ASN A 62 -7.73 -3.65 3.22
CA ASN A 62 -8.51 -4.48 4.15
C ASN A 62 -9.67 -3.71 4.80
N ARG A 63 -9.45 -2.45 5.20
CA ARG A 63 -10.51 -1.61 5.77
C ARG A 63 -11.57 -1.27 4.74
N MET A 64 -11.17 -0.87 3.53
CA MET A 64 -12.10 -0.55 2.45
C MET A 64 -12.92 -1.77 1.98
N ALA A 65 -12.31 -2.96 1.98
CA ALA A 65 -12.99 -4.22 1.68
C ALA A 65 -14.03 -4.57 2.76
N ALA A 66 -13.72 -4.30 4.03
CA ALA A 66 -14.63 -4.47 5.16
C ALA A 66 -15.69 -3.36 5.29
N GLY A 67 -15.68 -2.34 4.43
CA GLY A 67 -16.58 -1.18 4.54
C GLY A 67 -16.24 -0.23 5.70
N GLU A 68 -15.05 -0.38 6.28
CA GLU A 68 -14.57 0.43 7.39
C GLU A 68 -13.69 1.58 6.91
N GLN A 69 -13.56 2.62 7.74
CA GLN A 69 -12.71 3.76 7.41
C GLN A 69 -11.23 3.42 7.62
N PRO A 70 -10.37 3.58 6.59
CA PRO A 70 -8.92 3.42 6.75
C PRO A 70 -8.34 4.49 7.67
N ARG A 71 -7.26 4.14 8.37
CA ARG A 71 -6.49 5.11 9.18
C ARG A 71 -5.66 6.02 8.28
N SER A 72 -5.54 7.29 8.64
CA SER A 72 -4.67 8.24 7.94
C SER A 72 -3.19 7.87 8.08
N TYR A 73 -2.42 8.09 7.01
CA TYR A 73 -0.97 8.02 7.05
C TYR A 73 -0.40 9.30 7.66
N THR A 74 0.67 9.19 8.44
CA THR A 74 1.30 10.33 9.11
C THR A 74 2.80 10.30 8.89
N ALA A 75 3.45 11.46 9.01
CA ALA A 75 4.90 11.56 8.94
C ALA A 75 5.61 10.67 9.98
N GLN A 76 4.99 10.45 11.15
CA GLN A 76 5.53 9.54 12.18
C GLN A 76 5.46 8.08 11.74
N HIS A 77 4.35 7.65 11.10
CA HIS A 77 4.26 6.32 10.51
C HIS A 77 5.34 6.11 9.44
N HIS A 78 5.59 7.14 8.62
CA HIS A 78 6.63 7.11 7.59
C HIS A 78 8.04 6.99 8.16
N LYS A 79 8.37 7.82 9.16
CA LYS A 79 9.67 7.74 9.85
C LYS A 79 9.89 6.37 10.48
N ALA A 80 8.88 5.81 11.16
CA ALA A 80 8.96 4.48 11.76
C ALA A 80 9.12 3.36 10.73
N PHE A 81 8.50 3.49 9.56
CA PHE A 81 8.71 2.59 8.43
C PHE A 81 10.16 2.66 7.91
N LEU A 82 10.68 3.86 7.64
CA LEU A 82 12.06 4.03 7.15
C LEU A 82 13.11 3.49 8.13
N LEU A 83 12.91 3.69 9.44
CA LEU A 83 13.80 3.14 10.47
C LEU A 83 13.80 1.61 10.46
N ARG A 84 12.63 0.97 10.35
CA ARG A 84 12.53 -0.50 10.25
C ARG A 84 13.18 -1.03 8.97
N ARG A 85 13.00 -0.34 7.83
CA ARG A 85 13.64 -0.71 6.56
C ARG A 85 15.16 -0.69 6.66
N ARG A 86 15.72 0.33 7.32
CA ARG A 86 17.18 0.44 7.55
C ARG A 86 17.70 -0.61 8.53
N ALA A 87 16.93 -0.94 9.57
CA ALA A 87 17.33 -1.92 10.59
C ALA A 87 17.22 -3.38 10.12
N GLY A 88 16.39 -3.67 9.12
CA GLY A 88 16.25 -4.99 8.50
C GLY A 88 17.07 -5.19 7.23
N SER A 89 18.00 -4.27 6.91
CA SER A 89 18.95 -4.37 5.79
C SER A 89 20.26 -5.03 6.21
#